data_AF-A0A1S8CAM5-F1
#
_entry.id   AF-A0A1S8CAM5-F1
#
_cell.length_a   1.000
_cell.length_b   1.000
_cell.length_c   1.000
_cell.angle_alpha   90.00
_cell.angle_beta   90.00
_cell.angle_gamma   90.00
#
_symmetry.space_group_name_H-M   'P 1'
#
loop_
_entity.id
_entity.type
_entity.pdbx_description
1 polymer ?
#
loop_
_entity_poly.entity_id
_entity_poly.type
_entity_poly.pdbx_seq_one_letter_code
_entity_poly.pdbx_strand_id
1 'polypeptide(L)'
;MGRVSNDTEQSWRDDLLLRLRMRDVPGARIGEVLAEVQSHVAETGEHPREAFGPPKEYADRVADAIGAPPSQGWRDAVHGVSWRDWVTTLVIGISSFLLADALFGLGAGGTAVFGLPAWAVSLVAALTLGACVARVVHTMRAEASGARVTDPRTGDDMVPLPWWAVVVLIGIPLVLLLGTLVAGLLTR
;
A
#
# COMPACT_ATOMS: atom_id res chain seq x y z
N MET A 1 -5.40 0.48 -38.67
CA MET A 1 -5.11 1.76 -37.99
C MET A 1 -5.59 1.82 -36.54
N GLY A 2 -6.80 1.37 -36.16
CA GLY A 2 -7.37 1.64 -34.81
C GLY A 2 -6.73 0.97 -33.57
N ARG A 3 -5.77 0.04 -33.73
CA ARG A 3 -5.10 -0.63 -32.58
C ARG A 3 -3.99 0.23 -31.97
N VAL A 4 -3.24 0.95 -32.81
CA VAL A 4 -2.10 1.79 -32.37
C VAL A 4 -2.57 3.08 -31.68
N SER A 5 -3.70 3.65 -32.13
CA SER A 5 -4.33 4.80 -31.46
C SER A 5 -4.80 4.43 -30.05
N ASN A 6 -5.47 3.29 -29.90
CA ASN A 6 -5.91 2.78 -28.59
C ASN A 6 -4.73 2.53 -27.64
N ASP A 7 -3.64 1.91 -28.11
CA ASP A 7 -2.45 1.69 -27.27
C ASP A 7 -1.81 3.01 -26.82
N THR A 8 -1.85 4.04 -27.67
CA THR A 8 -1.29 5.37 -27.35
C THR A 8 -2.21 6.16 -26.41
N GLU A 9 -3.53 6.07 -26.59
CA GLU A 9 -4.55 6.64 -25.69
C GLU A 9 -4.49 5.99 -24.31
N GLN A 10 -4.32 4.67 -24.25
CA GLN A 10 -4.17 3.93 -23.00
C GLN A 10 -2.87 4.30 -22.28
N SER A 11 -1.74 4.34 -23.00
CA SER A 11 -0.46 4.80 -22.46
C SER A 11 -0.54 6.24 -21.92
N TRP A 12 -1.23 7.15 -22.62
CA TRP A 12 -1.45 8.51 -22.14
C TRP A 12 -2.28 8.55 -20.85
N ARG A 13 -3.33 7.73 -20.74
CA ARG A 13 -4.19 7.66 -19.54
C ARG A 13 -3.46 7.03 -18.35
N ASP A 14 -2.67 5.99 -18.57
CA ASP A 14 -1.85 5.36 -17.53
C ASP A 14 -0.83 6.36 -16.96
N ASP A 15 -0.22 7.14 -17.84
CA ASP A 15 0.72 8.20 -17.50
C ASP A 15 0.05 9.41 -16.83
N LEU A 16 -1.22 9.70 -17.15
CA LEU A 16 -2.04 10.67 -16.42
C LEU A 16 -2.36 10.16 -15.01
N LEU A 17 -2.83 8.92 -14.89
CA LEU A 17 -3.16 8.27 -13.62
C LEU A 17 -1.96 8.31 -12.68
N LEU A 18 -0.77 7.91 -13.17
CA LEU A 18 0.46 7.91 -12.39
C LEU A 18 0.79 9.30 -11.86
N ARG A 19 0.61 10.36 -12.66
CA ARG A 19 0.93 11.72 -12.25
C ARG A 19 -0.08 12.32 -11.29
N LEU A 20 -1.38 12.05 -11.48
CA LEU A 20 -2.40 12.43 -10.52
C LEU A 20 -2.17 11.76 -9.17
N ARG A 21 -1.74 10.49 -9.17
CA ARG A 21 -1.31 9.77 -7.97
C ARG A 21 -0.10 10.39 -7.31
N MET A 22 0.92 10.76 -8.10
CA MET A 22 2.09 11.43 -7.56
C MET A 22 1.72 12.74 -6.87
N ARG A 23 0.72 13.47 -7.39
CA ARG A 23 0.18 14.72 -6.82
C ARG A 23 -0.81 14.54 -5.65
N ASP A 24 -0.90 13.34 -5.08
CA ASP A 24 -1.81 13.01 -3.97
C ASP A 24 -3.29 13.37 -4.25
N VAL A 25 -3.71 13.33 -5.52
CA VAL A 25 -5.11 13.56 -5.89
C VAL A 25 -5.97 12.39 -5.35
N PRO A 26 -7.10 12.65 -4.68
CA PRO A 26 -7.97 11.60 -4.15
C PRO A 26 -8.43 10.62 -5.24
N GLY A 27 -8.49 9.32 -4.93
CA GLY A 27 -8.75 8.26 -5.92
C GLY A 27 -10.09 8.43 -6.66
N ALA A 28 -11.14 8.86 -5.96
CA ALA A 28 -12.43 9.19 -6.57
C ALA A 28 -12.29 10.30 -7.63
N ARG A 29 -11.51 11.34 -7.32
CA ARG A 29 -11.27 12.46 -8.24
C ARG A 29 -10.43 12.04 -9.45
N ILE A 30 -9.47 11.14 -9.25
CA ILE A 30 -8.72 10.53 -10.36
C ILE A 30 -9.69 9.79 -11.29
N GLY A 31 -10.62 9.02 -10.74
CA GLY A 31 -11.64 8.28 -11.50
C GLY A 31 -12.52 9.22 -12.33
N GLU A 32 -13.00 10.31 -11.73
CA GLU A 32 -13.77 11.36 -12.44
C GLU A 32 -13.01 11.94 -13.64
N VAL A 33 -11.74 12.31 -13.44
CA VAL A 33 -10.91 12.92 -14.48
C VAL A 33 -10.62 11.93 -15.61
N LEU A 34 -10.34 10.66 -15.28
CA LEU A 34 -10.11 9.63 -16.29
C LEU A 34 -11.38 9.32 -17.08
N ALA A 35 -12.55 9.28 -16.41
CA ALA A 35 -13.83 9.10 -17.05
C ALA A 35 -14.17 10.26 -17.99
N GLU A 36 -13.89 11.51 -17.58
CA GLU A 36 -14.06 12.70 -18.41
C GLU A 36 -13.26 12.62 -19.70
N VAL A 37 -11.96 12.33 -19.60
CA VAL A 37 -11.09 12.15 -20.78
C VAL A 37 -11.62 11.04 -21.68
N GLN A 38 -11.99 9.89 -21.11
CA GLN A 38 -12.48 8.75 -21.89
C GLN A 38 -13.79 9.07 -22.62
N SER A 39 -14.70 9.82 -22.00
CA SER A 39 -15.92 10.30 -22.67
C SER A 39 -15.60 11.26 -23.79
N HIS A 40 -14.71 12.23 -23.54
CA HIS A 40 -14.33 13.20 -24.56
C HIS A 40 -13.75 12.52 -25.80
N VAL A 41 -12.80 11.60 -25.62
CA VAL A 41 -12.20 10.83 -26.73
C VAL A 41 -13.26 9.99 -27.45
N ALA A 42 -14.21 9.39 -26.71
CA ALA A 42 -15.30 8.61 -27.31
C ALA A 42 -16.29 9.47 -28.12
N GLU A 43 -16.54 10.71 -27.69
CA GLU A 43 -17.47 11.64 -28.34
C GLU A 43 -16.86 12.36 -29.55
N THR A 44 -15.60 12.80 -29.43
CA THR A 44 -14.93 13.61 -30.46
C THR A 44 -14.08 12.78 -31.41
N GLY A 45 -13.60 11.62 -30.97
CA GLY A 45 -12.59 10.82 -31.68
C GLY A 45 -11.22 11.50 -31.74
N GLU A 46 -11.02 12.60 -31.01
CA GLU A 46 -9.75 13.34 -30.97
C GLU A 46 -8.77 12.67 -30.00
N HIS A 47 -7.48 12.71 -30.33
CA HIS A 47 -6.47 12.13 -29.47
C HIS A 47 -6.34 12.93 -28.16
N PRO A 48 -6.26 12.29 -26.98
CA PRO A 48 -6.28 13.00 -25.68
C PRO A 48 -5.12 13.98 -25.50
N ARG A 49 -3.98 13.74 -26.15
CA ARG A 49 -2.85 14.68 -26.19
C ARG A 49 -3.19 15.99 -26.92
N GLU A 50 -4.04 15.95 -27.93
CA GLU A 50 -4.43 17.13 -28.72
C GLU A 50 -5.48 17.93 -27.95
N ALA A 51 -6.50 17.25 -27.40
CA ALA A 51 -7.57 17.88 -26.63
C ALA A 51 -7.12 18.42 -25.26
N PHE A 52 -6.34 17.64 -24.50
CA PHE A 52 -5.99 17.96 -23.10
C PHE A 52 -4.51 18.35 -22.91
N GLY A 53 -3.67 18.14 -23.93
CA GLY A 53 -2.23 18.41 -23.87
C GLY A 53 -1.41 17.25 -23.24
N PRO A 54 -0.18 17.55 -22.80
CA PRO A 54 0.66 16.57 -22.10
C PRO A 54 0.02 16.14 -20.77
N PRO A 55 0.05 14.83 -20.44
CA PRO A 55 -0.64 14.34 -19.24
C PRO A 55 -0.04 14.89 -17.93
N LYS A 56 1.23 15.32 -17.93
CA LYS A 56 1.84 16.04 -16.81
C LYS A 56 1.21 17.39 -16.56
N GLU A 57 1.11 18.22 -17.59
CA GLU A 57 0.57 19.57 -17.45
C GLU A 57 -0.91 19.52 -17.07
N TYR A 58 -1.66 18.55 -17.62
CA TYR A 58 -3.04 18.34 -17.23
C TYR A 58 -3.18 17.89 -15.77
N ALA A 59 -2.35 16.94 -15.31
CA ALA A 59 -2.33 16.51 -13.91
C ALA A 59 -2.02 17.67 -12.96
N ASP A 60 -1.05 18.51 -13.32
CA ASP A 60 -0.66 19.69 -12.53
C ASP A 60 -1.84 20.67 -12.42
N ARG A 61 -2.53 20.97 -13.53
CA ARG A 61 -3.74 21.81 -13.52
C ARG A 61 -4.85 21.24 -12.64
N VAL A 62 -5.07 19.93 -12.68
CA VAL A 62 -6.08 19.25 -11.84
C VAL A 62 -5.71 19.33 -10.37
N ALA A 63 -4.45 19.10 -10.02
CA ALA A 63 -3.96 19.17 -8.64
C ALA A 63 -4.08 20.59 -8.08
N ASP A 64 -3.68 21.60 -8.87
CA ASP A 64 -3.76 23.00 -8.48
C ASP A 64 -5.23 23.44 -8.27
N ALA A 65 -6.16 22.96 -9.10
CA ALA A 65 -7.58 23.28 -8.99
C ALA A 65 -8.23 22.79 -7.68
N ILE A 66 -7.73 21.70 -7.10
CA ILE A 66 -8.23 21.15 -5.83
C ILE A 66 -7.38 21.60 -4.62
N GLY A 67 -6.37 22.45 -4.84
CA GLY A 67 -5.44 22.87 -3.80
C GLY A 67 -4.58 21.74 -3.25
N ALA A 68 -4.35 20.68 -4.04
CA ALA A 68 -3.44 19.62 -3.64
C ALA A 68 -2.02 20.20 -3.56
N PRO A 69 -1.32 20.06 -2.43
CA PRO A 69 0.03 20.57 -2.31
C PRO A 69 0.94 19.94 -3.37
N PRO A 70 1.96 20.65 -3.87
CA PRO A 70 2.94 20.06 -4.77
C PRO A 70 3.59 18.88 -4.07
N SER A 71 3.43 17.68 -4.64
CA SER A 71 3.94 16.46 -4.04
C SER A 71 5.46 16.53 -3.87
N GLN A 72 5.92 16.75 -2.64
CA GLN A 72 7.32 16.69 -2.28
C GLN A 72 7.72 15.27 -1.84
N GLY A 73 7.14 14.27 -2.52
CA GLY A 73 7.50 12.86 -2.48
C GLY A 73 7.81 12.37 -1.07
N TRP A 74 8.93 11.67 -0.92
CA TRP A 74 9.29 11.03 0.34
C TRP A 74 9.45 12.01 1.52
N ARG A 75 9.76 13.29 1.31
CA ARG A 75 10.06 14.22 2.42
C ARG A 75 8.83 14.54 3.26
N ASP A 76 7.68 14.77 2.64
CA ASP A 76 6.43 15.02 3.39
C ASP A 76 5.93 13.74 4.07
N ALA A 77 6.16 12.57 3.45
CA ALA A 77 5.87 11.30 4.08
C ALA A 77 6.70 11.09 5.36
N VAL A 78 7.99 11.49 5.40
CA VAL A 78 8.81 11.38 6.62
C VAL A 78 8.48 12.48 7.65
N HIS A 79 8.15 13.69 7.21
CA HIS A 79 7.81 14.81 8.10
C HIS A 79 6.39 14.72 8.69
N GLY A 80 5.48 14.00 8.04
CA GLY A 80 4.14 13.68 8.56
C GLY A 80 4.10 12.51 9.54
N VAL A 81 5.19 11.73 9.67
CA VAL A 81 5.27 10.61 10.62
C VAL A 81 5.31 11.16 12.05
N SER A 82 4.23 10.94 12.79
CA SER A 82 4.15 11.32 14.19
C SER A 82 5.16 10.50 15.01
N TRP A 83 5.62 11.03 16.14
CA TRP A 83 6.36 10.24 17.14
C TRP A 83 5.63 8.93 17.49
N ARG A 84 4.29 8.94 17.47
CA ARG A 84 3.46 7.75 17.68
C ARG A 84 3.73 6.65 16.64
N ASP A 85 3.96 7.03 15.39
CA ASP A 85 4.19 6.09 14.29
C ASP A 85 5.59 5.47 14.38
N TRP A 86 6.58 6.27 14.83
CA TRP A 86 7.90 5.78 15.22
C TRP A 86 7.83 4.78 16.38
N VAL A 87 7.07 5.09 17.42
CA VAL A 87 6.84 4.18 18.55
C VAL A 87 6.19 2.89 18.08
N THR A 88 5.17 2.95 17.21
CA THR A 88 4.55 1.72 16.68
C THR A 88 5.51 0.90 15.84
N THR A 89 6.35 1.53 15.03
CA THR A 89 7.37 0.83 14.22
C THR A 89 8.37 0.12 15.12
N LEU A 90 8.84 0.79 16.18
CA LEU A 90 9.74 0.21 17.17
C LEU A 90 9.09 -0.98 17.90
N VAL A 91 7.83 -0.83 18.34
CA VAL A 91 7.08 -1.90 19.03
C VAL A 91 6.87 -3.11 18.13
N ILE A 92 6.57 -2.91 16.84
CA ILE A 92 6.45 -4.00 15.85
C ILE A 92 7.79 -4.73 15.71
N GLY A 93 8.90 -3.99 15.59
CA GLY A 93 10.24 -4.56 15.47
C GLY A 93 10.63 -5.40 16.70
N ILE A 94 10.43 -4.85 17.90
CA ILE A 94 10.72 -5.54 19.16
C ILE A 94 9.83 -6.77 19.32
N SER A 95 8.52 -6.64 19.05
CA SER A 95 7.57 -7.76 19.17
C SER A 95 7.90 -8.89 18.19
N SER A 96 8.30 -8.55 16.96
CA SER A 96 8.71 -9.53 15.96
C SER A 96 9.99 -10.27 16.37
N PHE A 97 10.98 -9.55 16.92
CA PHE A 97 12.22 -10.13 17.44
C PHE A 97 11.93 -11.09 18.61
N LEU A 98 11.14 -10.64 19.60
CA LEU A 98 10.76 -11.45 20.76
C LEU A 98 9.95 -12.69 20.36
N LEU A 99 9.07 -12.58 19.35
CA LEU A 99 8.31 -13.70 18.85
C LEU A 99 9.21 -14.75 18.20
N ALA A 100 10.19 -14.33 17.38
CA ALA A 100 11.13 -15.23 16.75
C ALA A 100 12.02 -15.97 17.77
N ASP A 101 12.55 -15.24 18.76
CA ASP A 101 13.33 -15.81 19.87
C ASP A 101 12.51 -16.80 20.70
N ALA A 102 11.30 -16.43 21.09
CA ALA A 102 10.44 -17.28 21.90
C ALA A 102 9.97 -18.54 21.16
N LEU A 103 9.70 -18.45 19.85
CA LEU A 103 9.40 -19.63 19.03
C LEU A 103 10.60 -20.58 18.92
N PHE A 104 11.81 -20.05 18.80
CA PHE A 104 13.02 -20.86 18.81
C PHE A 104 13.22 -21.53 20.17
N GLY A 105 13.08 -20.79 21.28
CA GLY A 105 13.15 -21.32 22.64
C GLY A 105 12.12 -22.41 22.93
N LEU A 106 10.87 -22.23 22.46
CA LEU A 106 9.83 -23.26 22.50
C LEU A 106 10.25 -24.54 21.75
N GLY A 107 10.78 -24.38 20.55
CA GLY A 107 11.31 -25.47 19.74
C GLY A 107 12.42 -26.21 20.47
N ALA A 108 13.40 -25.50 21.04
CA ALA A 108 14.52 -26.07 21.76
C ALA A 108 14.17 -26.62 23.16
N GLY A 109 12.95 -26.39 23.66
CA GLY A 109 12.54 -26.78 25.02
C GLY A 109 13.17 -25.92 26.12
N GLY A 110 13.65 -24.72 25.77
CA GLY A 110 14.30 -23.77 26.66
C GLY A 110 13.41 -22.58 27.06
N THR A 111 14.03 -21.62 27.73
CA THR A 111 13.43 -20.32 28.04
C THR A 111 13.72 -19.32 26.91
N ALA A 112 12.87 -18.30 26.77
CA ALA A 112 13.15 -17.17 25.91
C ALA A 112 14.20 -16.22 26.53
N VAL A 113 14.57 -15.18 25.77
CA VAL A 113 15.34 -14.03 26.25
C VAL A 113 14.81 -13.54 27.61
N PHE A 114 15.72 -13.23 28.52
CA PHE A 114 15.49 -12.91 29.94
C PHE A 114 15.08 -14.08 30.86
N GLY A 115 15.20 -15.33 30.42
CA GLY A 115 14.92 -16.51 31.26
C GLY A 115 13.42 -16.74 31.52
N LEU A 116 12.56 -16.09 30.73
CA LEU A 116 11.12 -16.22 30.82
C LEU A 116 10.63 -17.48 30.10
N PRO A 117 9.49 -18.06 30.54
CA PRO A 117 8.90 -19.19 29.84
C PRO A 117 8.53 -18.79 28.41
N ALA A 118 9.07 -19.52 27.44
CA ALA A 118 8.99 -19.15 26.02
C ALA A 118 7.55 -19.04 25.52
N TRP A 119 6.63 -19.88 26.00
CA TRP A 119 5.21 -19.80 25.65
C TRP A 119 4.56 -18.46 26.03
N ALA A 120 4.93 -17.89 27.19
CA ALA A 120 4.34 -16.65 27.67
C ALA A 120 4.82 -15.46 26.83
N VAL A 121 6.12 -15.43 26.51
CA VAL A 121 6.71 -14.41 25.64
C VAL A 121 6.11 -14.50 24.24
N SER A 122 5.95 -15.70 23.67
CA SER A 122 5.30 -15.89 22.37
C SER A 122 3.87 -15.36 22.34
N LEU A 123 3.05 -15.64 23.37
CA LEU A 123 1.68 -15.15 23.44
C LEU A 123 1.62 -13.62 23.50
N VAL A 124 2.41 -13.00 24.38
CA VAL A 124 2.43 -11.54 24.54
C VAL A 124 2.94 -10.86 23.27
N ALA A 125 4.01 -11.37 22.67
CA ALA A 125 4.58 -10.84 21.43
C ALA A 125 3.60 -10.98 20.26
N ALA A 126 2.92 -12.13 20.12
CA ALA A 126 1.92 -12.35 19.08
C ALA A 126 0.70 -11.44 19.24
N LEU A 127 0.19 -11.26 20.47
CA LEU A 127 -0.93 -10.35 20.73
C LEU A 127 -0.56 -8.89 20.45
N THR A 128 0.60 -8.45 20.92
CA THR A 128 1.09 -7.08 20.70
C THR A 128 1.31 -6.81 19.22
N LEU A 129 1.99 -7.73 18.53
CA LEU A 129 2.21 -7.64 17.08
C LEU A 129 0.87 -7.64 16.33
N GLY A 130 -0.06 -8.52 16.69
CA GLY A 130 -1.40 -8.58 16.10
C GLY A 130 -2.20 -7.30 16.29
N ALA A 131 -2.17 -6.69 17.48
CA ALA A 131 -2.84 -5.43 17.76
C ALA A 131 -2.21 -4.25 16.99
N CYS A 132 -0.87 -4.18 16.92
CA CYS A 132 -0.17 -3.17 16.14
C CYS A 132 -0.45 -3.30 14.63
N VAL A 133 -0.40 -4.53 14.09
CA VAL A 133 -0.75 -4.80 12.70
C VAL A 133 -2.21 -4.46 12.43
N ALA A 134 -3.15 -4.84 13.30
CA ALA A 134 -4.56 -4.49 13.15
C ALA A 134 -4.79 -2.98 13.15
N ARG A 135 -4.08 -2.24 14.01
CA ARG A 135 -4.11 -0.77 14.03
C ARG A 135 -3.58 -0.19 12.73
N VAL A 136 -2.40 -0.61 12.27
CA VAL A 136 -1.79 -0.14 11.03
C VAL A 136 -2.69 -0.47 9.83
N VAL A 137 -3.26 -1.67 9.78
CA VAL A 137 -4.21 -2.06 8.74
C VAL A 137 -5.47 -1.20 8.81
N HIS A 138 -5.98 -0.86 9.98
CA HIS A 138 -7.15 -0.01 10.12
C HIS A 138 -6.87 1.43 9.63
N THR A 139 -5.72 2.00 9.97
CA THR A 139 -5.35 3.35 9.49
C THR A 139 -5.12 3.33 7.98
N MET A 140 -4.38 2.33 7.48
CA MET A 140 -4.15 2.14 6.05
C MET A 140 -5.45 1.88 5.29
N ARG A 141 -6.42 1.16 5.86
CA ARG A 141 -7.74 0.94 5.22
C ARG A 141 -8.59 2.20 5.17
N ALA A 142 -8.54 3.02 6.22
CA ALA A 142 -9.23 4.31 6.24
C ALA A 142 -8.69 5.23 5.13
N GLU A 143 -7.36 5.28 4.95
CA GLU A 143 -6.70 6.02 3.88
C GLU A 143 -6.93 5.38 2.49
N ALA A 144 -6.81 4.06 2.39
CA ALA A 144 -6.99 3.31 1.15
C ALA A 144 -8.40 3.43 0.57
N SER A 145 -9.41 3.66 1.43
CA SER A 145 -10.79 3.92 1.00
C SER A 145 -10.89 5.23 0.20
N GLY A 146 -10.13 6.25 0.58
CA GLY A 146 -10.00 7.49 -0.20
C GLY A 146 -9.02 7.37 -1.37
N ALA A 147 -8.09 6.42 -1.30
CA ALA A 147 -7.10 6.18 -2.33
C ALA A 147 -7.59 5.25 -3.45
N ARG A 148 -8.72 4.54 -3.36
CA ARG A 148 -9.15 3.65 -4.45
C ARG A 148 -9.58 4.48 -5.68
N VAL A 149 -8.99 4.24 -6.86
CA VAL A 149 -9.45 4.89 -8.09
C VAL A 149 -10.68 4.14 -8.56
N THR A 150 -11.84 4.74 -8.37
CA THR A 150 -13.12 4.11 -8.71
C THR A 150 -13.71 4.82 -9.91
N ASP A 151 -14.13 4.07 -10.93
CA ASP A 151 -14.85 4.65 -12.06
C ASP A 151 -16.25 5.12 -11.58
N PRO A 152 -16.61 6.40 -11.72
CA PRO A 152 -17.91 6.91 -11.28
C PRO A 152 -19.10 6.36 -12.10
N ARG A 153 -18.87 5.76 -13.28
CA ARG A 153 -19.93 5.21 -14.15
C ARG A 153 -20.30 3.77 -13.79
N THR A 154 -19.30 2.94 -13.48
CA THR A 154 -19.51 1.51 -13.20
C THR A 154 -19.35 1.16 -11.73
N GLY A 155 -18.68 2.00 -10.94
CA GLY A 155 -18.31 1.71 -9.56
C GLY A 155 -17.14 0.74 -9.43
N ASP A 156 -16.50 0.35 -10.54
CA ASP A 156 -15.40 -0.60 -10.55
C ASP A 156 -14.08 0.06 -10.14
N ASP A 157 -13.22 -0.72 -9.47
CA ASP A 157 -11.85 -0.32 -9.15
C ASP A 157 -11.01 -0.36 -10.45
N MET A 158 -10.48 0.79 -10.86
CA MET A 158 -9.69 0.91 -12.09
C MET A 158 -8.30 0.30 -11.94
N VAL A 159 -7.82 0.04 -10.71
CA VAL A 159 -6.49 -0.55 -10.45
C VAL A 159 -6.60 -1.63 -9.36
N PRO A 160 -7.14 -2.81 -9.67
CA PRO A 160 -7.30 -3.86 -8.67
C PRO A 160 -5.93 -4.39 -8.23
N LEU A 161 -5.69 -4.37 -6.92
CA LEU A 161 -4.54 -5.07 -6.33
C LEU A 161 -4.71 -6.58 -6.53
N PRO A 162 -3.75 -7.27 -7.15
CA PRO A 162 -3.88 -8.69 -7.35
C PRO A 162 -3.77 -9.42 -6.00
N TRP A 163 -4.69 -10.34 -5.76
CA TRP A 163 -4.78 -11.10 -4.50
C TRP A 163 -3.48 -11.84 -4.15
N TRP A 164 -2.68 -12.25 -5.16
CA TRP A 164 -1.39 -12.91 -4.94
C TRP A 164 -0.37 -12.00 -4.26
N ALA A 165 -0.40 -10.68 -4.49
CA ALA A 165 0.53 -9.76 -3.86
C ALA A 165 0.30 -9.69 -2.34
N VAL A 166 -0.98 -9.78 -1.93
CA VAL A 166 -1.37 -9.87 -0.52
C VAL A 166 -0.89 -11.20 0.09
N VAL A 167 -1.05 -12.31 -0.64
CA VAL A 167 -0.59 -13.63 -0.19
C VAL A 167 0.93 -13.65 -0.02
N VAL A 168 1.70 -13.08 -0.94
CA VAL A 168 3.16 -13.02 -0.83
C VAL A 168 3.60 -12.19 0.37
N LEU A 169 2.98 -11.03 0.58
CA LEU A 169 3.30 -10.12 1.68
C LEU A 169 3.09 -10.76 3.06
N ILE A 170 2.04 -11.58 3.22
CA ILE A 170 1.71 -12.27 4.49
C ILE A 170 2.44 -13.61 4.61
N GLY A 171 2.57 -14.33 3.51
CA GLY A 171 3.13 -15.68 3.47
C GLY A 171 4.61 -15.72 3.81
N ILE A 172 5.41 -14.76 3.31
CA ILE A 172 6.85 -14.70 3.58
C ILE A 172 7.15 -14.61 5.10
N PRO A 173 6.58 -13.66 5.87
CA PRO A 173 6.79 -13.60 7.31
C PRO A 173 6.38 -14.89 8.05
N LEU A 174 5.25 -15.50 7.66
CA LEU A 174 4.77 -16.73 8.29
C LEU A 174 5.72 -17.90 8.06
N VAL A 175 6.25 -18.04 6.84
CA VAL A 175 7.24 -19.08 6.52
C VAL A 175 8.53 -18.88 7.32
N LEU A 176 8.99 -17.65 7.49
CA LEU A 176 10.16 -17.34 8.31
C LEU A 176 9.95 -17.71 9.78
N LEU A 177 8.79 -17.37 10.36
CA LEU A 177 8.45 -17.72 11.75
C LEU A 177 8.25 -19.23 11.95
N LEU A 178 7.70 -19.94 10.96
CA LEU A 178 7.62 -21.39 11.00
C LEU A 178 9.01 -22.02 10.96
N GLY A 179 9.91 -21.45 10.13
CA GLY A 179 11.30 -21.86 10.03
C GLY A 179 12.05 -21.73 11.35
N THR A 180 11.84 -20.66 12.12
CA THR A 180 12.49 -20.51 13.43
C THR A 180 12.03 -21.54 14.45
N LEU A 181 10.73 -21.87 14.45
CA LEU A 181 10.18 -22.94 15.30
C LEU A 181 10.77 -24.32 14.95
N VAL A 182 10.82 -24.65 13.65
CA VAL A 182 11.37 -25.93 13.16
C VAL A 182 12.87 -26.03 13.47
N ALA A 183 13.63 -24.95 13.28
CA ALA A 183 15.04 -24.90 13.62
C ALA A 183 15.28 -25.21 15.11
N GLY A 184 14.46 -24.65 16.01
CA GLY A 184 14.53 -24.96 17.44
C GLY A 184 14.22 -26.43 17.76
N LEU A 185 13.25 -27.03 17.06
CA LEU A 185 12.93 -28.45 17.23
C LEU A 185 14.09 -29.37 16.80
N LEU A 186 14.84 -28.98 15.77
CA LEU A 186 15.99 -29.75 15.28
C LEU A 186 17.21 -29.70 16.21
N THR A 187 17.27 -28.73 17.11
CA THR A 187 18.35 -28.59 18.11
C THR A 187 18.07 -29.30 19.44
N ARG A 188 16.93 -29.99 19.58
CA ARG A 188 16.67 -30.91 20.70
C ARG A 188 17.46 -32.20 20.56
#